data_AF-A0A7C9EWL9-F1
#
_entry.id   AF-A0A7C9EWL9-F1
#
_cell.length_a   1.000
_cell.length_b   1.000
_cell.length_c   1.000
_cell.angle_alpha   90.00
_cell.angle_beta   90.00
_cell.angle_gamma   90.00
#
_symmetry.space_group_name_H-M   'P 1'
#
loop_
_entity.id
_entity.type
_entity.pdbx_description
1 polymer ?
#
loop_
_entity_poly.entity_id
_entity_poly.type
_entity_poly.pdbx_seq_one_letter_code
_entity_poly.pdbx_strand_id
1 'polypeptide(L)'
;MRLVILIFFFRFRILTPAEDAYPLWLISVICEIWFALSWILDQFPKWFPINRETYLDRLSLRFDREGEPNKLAPVDFFVSTVDPLKEPPIITANTVLSILSVDYPVEKVSCYVSDDGASMLLFDTLAETAEFARRWVPFCKKYSIEPRAPEFYFNQKMDYLKDKVQATFVKDRRAMKREYEEFKVRINALVAKAQKKPEEGWVMQDGSPWPGNNTRDHPGMIQVYLGSEGALDVEGKELPKLVYVSREKRPGYQHHKKAGAMNALVRVSAVLTNAPFLLNLDCDHYINNSKAVREAMCFLMDPQFGKKLCYVQFPQRFDG
;
A
#
# COMPACT_ATOMS: atom_id res chain seq x y z
N MET A 1 -33.66 -23.40 -9.90
CA MET A 1 -34.24 -23.11 -11.23
C MET A 1 -33.19 -23.20 -12.34
N ARG A 2 -32.16 -22.33 -12.37
CA ARG A 2 -31.14 -22.32 -13.46
C ARG A 2 -30.36 -23.63 -13.64
N LEU A 3 -29.90 -24.25 -12.53
CA LEU A 3 -29.23 -25.56 -12.58
C LEU A 3 -30.12 -26.66 -13.20
N VAL A 4 -31.41 -26.67 -12.84
CA VAL A 4 -32.39 -27.64 -13.35
C VAL A 4 -32.58 -27.45 -14.86
N ILE A 5 -32.72 -26.20 -15.31
CA ILE A 5 -32.81 -25.88 -16.75
C ILE A 5 -31.56 -26.33 -17.50
N LEU A 6 -30.36 -26.12 -16.94
CA LEU A 6 -29.11 -26.60 -17.55
C LEU A 6 -29.08 -28.13 -17.69
N ILE A 7 -29.53 -28.87 -16.67
CA ILE A 7 -29.59 -30.34 -16.73
C ILE A 7 -30.51 -30.80 -17.88
N PHE A 8 -31.69 -30.20 -18.02
CA PHE A 8 -32.61 -30.53 -19.11
C PHE A 8 -32.07 -30.11 -20.48
N PHE A 9 -31.42 -28.94 -20.56
CA PHE A 9 -30.76 -28.45 -21.77
C PHE A 9 -29.68 -29.43 -22.26
N PHE A 10 -28.75 -29.84 -21.39
CA PHE A 10 -27.70 -30.79 -21.77
C PHE A 10 -28.25 -32.16 -22.11
N ARG A 11 -29.27 -32.63 -21.36
CA ARG A 11 -29.94 -33.89 -21.69
C ARG A 11 -30.52 -33.86 -23.09
N PHE A 12 -31.22 -32.79 -23.47
CA PHE A 12 -31.76 -32.64 -24.83
C PHE A 12 -30.62 -32.57 -25.86
N ARG A 13 -29.64 -31.69 -25.63
CA ARG A 13 -28.52 -31.44 -26.55
C ARG A 13 -27.71 -32.69 -26.88
N ILE A 14 -27.47 -33.56 -25.90
CA ILE A 14 -26.74 -34.83 -26.06
C ILE A 14 -27.59 -35.89 -26.78
N LEU A 15 -28.89 -35.93 -26.52
CA LEU A 15 -29.80 -36.91 -27.12
C LEU A 15 -30.24 -36.56 -28.56
N THR A 16 -30.03 -35.31 -29.00
CA THR A 16 -30.31 -34.86 -30.38
C THR A 16 -29.03 -34.40 -31.08
N PRO A 17 -28.18 -35.32 -31.57
CA PRO A 17 -26.97 -34.97 -32.30
C PRO A 17 -27.29 -34.40 -33.69
N ALA A 18 -26.45 -33.48 -34.18
CA ALA A 18 -26.53 -33.01 -35.56
C ALA A 18 -25.64 -33.89 -36.45
N GLU A 19 -26.25 -34.86 -37.13
CA GLU A 19 -25.53 -35.88 -37.92
C GLU A 19 -24.83 -35.29 -39.15
N ASP A 20 -25.40 -34.26 -39.77
CA ASP A 20 -24.84 -33.57 -40.94
C ASP A 20 -23.50 -32.86 -40.67
N ALA A 21 -23.23 -32.53 -39.40
CA ALA A 21 -22.05 -31.77 -38.97
C ALA A 21 -21.51 -32.24 -37.61
N TYR A 22 -21.36 -33.55 -37.46
CA TYR A 22 -21.00 -34.20 -36.19
C TYR A 22 -19.74 -33.61 -35.49
N PRO A 23 -18.62 -33.31 -36.19
CA PRO A 23 -17.45 -32.72 -35.54
C PRO A 23 -17.73 -31.33 -34.94
N LEU A 24 -18.51 -30.49 -35.63
CA LEU A 24 -18.90 -29.16 -35.15
C LEU A 24 -19.84 -29.27 -33.96
N TRP A 25 -20.79 -30.20 -34.01
CA TRP A 25 -21.69 -30.51 -32.90
C TRP A 25 -20.91 -30.96 -31.66
N LEU A 26 -19.96 -31.89 -31.82
CA LEU A 26 -19.17 -32.44 -30.73
C LEU A 26 -18.35 -31.36 -30.03
N ILE A 27 -17.68 -30.48 -30.80
CA ILE A 27 -16.92 -29.36 -30.25
C ILE A 27 -17.84 -28.40 -29.49
N SER A 28 -19.01 -28.05 -30.06
CA SER A 28 -20.01 -27.19 -29.40
C SER A 28 -20.47 -27.77 -28.07
N VAL A 29 -20.83 -29.06 -28.02
CA VAL A 29 -21.29 -29.71 -26.79
C VAL A 29 -20.20 -29.76 -25.72
N ILE A 30 -18.96 -30.07 -26.10
CA ILE A 30 -17.82 -30.07 -25.17
C ILE A 30 -17.60 -28.67 -24.59
N CYS A 31 -17.61 -27.62 -25.41
CA CYS A 31 -17.48 -26.24 -24.95
C CYS A 31 -18.62 -25.84 -24.00
N GLU A 32 -19.87 -26.16 -24.34
CA GLU A 32 -21.04 -25.84 -23.50
C GLU A 32 -20.98 -26.55 -22.14
N ILE A 33 -20.61 -27.84 -22.11
CA ILE A 33 -20.43 -28.59 -20.85
C ILE A 33 -19.34 -27.96 -20.00
N TRP A 34 -18.22 -27.55 -20.61
CA TRP A 34 -17.14 -26.87 -19.90
C TRP A 34 -17.61 -25.54 -19.28
N PHE A 35 -18.36 -24.72 -20.03
CA PHE A 35 -18.94 -23.48 -19.50
C PHE A 35 -19.92 -23.72 -18.37
N ALA A 36 -20.76 -24.75 -18.48
CA ALA A 36 -21.72 -25.07 -17.42
C ALA A 36 -21.02 -25.55 -16.14
N LEU A 37 -20.00 -26.40 -16.26
CA LEU A 37 -19.18 -26.81 -15.13
C LEU A 37 -18.50 -25.59 -14.47
N SER A 38 -17.87 -24.74 -15.28
CA SER A 38 -17.26 -23.49 -14.82
C SER A 38 -18.25 -22.60 -14.08
N TRP A 39 -19.46 -22.43 -14.63
CA TRP A 39 -20.52 -21.64 -14.00
C TRP A 39 -20.98 -22.24 -12.67
N ILE A 40 -21.21 -23.55 -12.60
CA ILE A 40 -21.62 -24.21 -11.34
C ILE A 40 -20.55 -24.00 -10.26
N LEU A 41 -19.27 -24.20 -10.61
CA LEU A 41 -18.14 -24.00 -9.70
C LEU A 41 -18.02 -22.54 -9.23
N ASP A 42 -18.33 -21.55 -10.08
CA ASP A 42 -18.33 -20.13 -9.71
C ASP A 42 -19.53 -19.74 -8.81
N GLN A 43 -20.68 -20.39 -8.94
CA GLN A 43 -21.88 -20.05 -8.15
C GLN A 43 -21.86 -20.64 -6.73
N PHE A 44 -21.30 -21.84 -6.52
CA PHE A 44 -21.33 -22.48 -5.21
C PHE A 44 -20.67 -21.66 -4.09
N PRO A 45 -19.51 -21.00 -4.29
CA PRO A 45 -18.93 -20.14 -3.27
C PRO A 45 -19.80 -18.94 -2.86
N LYS A 46 -20.77 -18.53 -3.69
CA LYS A 46 -21.62 -17.35 -3.48
C LYS A 46 -22.88 -17.64 -2.66
N TRP A 47 -23.10 -18.90 -2.26
CA TRP A 47 -24.37 -19.33 -1.66
C TRP A 47 -24.66 -18.71 -0.29
N PHE A 48 -23.64 -18.57 0.57
CA PHE A 48 -23.80 -18.09 1.95
C PHE A 48 -22.96 -16.82 2.19
N PRO A 49 -23.42 -15.66 1.72
CA PRO A 49 -22.75 -14.40 2.01
C PRO A 49 -22.80 -14.10 3.52
N ILE A 50 -21.67 -13.67 4.09
CA ILE A 50 -21.55 -13.27 5.50
C ILE A 50 -21.16 -11.80 5.54
N ASN A 51 -21.96 -10.99 6.24
CA ASN A 51 -21.65 -9.59 6.50
C ASN A 51 -20.96 -9.44 7.87
N ARG A 52 -20.01 -8.52 7.97
CA ARG A 52 -19.27 -8.21 9.20
C ARG A 52 -19.18 -6.70 9.37
N GLU A 53 -19.23 -6.26 10.62
CA GLU A 53 -19.09 -4.86 11.03
C GLU A 53 -17.98 -4.72 12.06
N THR A 54 -17.31 -3.57 12.07
CA THR A 54 -16.25 -3.22 13.03
C THR A 54 -16.74 -2.14 14.00
N TYR A 55 -16.31 -2.24 15.26
CA TYR A 55 -16.68 -1.28 16.31
C TYR A 55 -15.42 -0.70 16.95
N LEU A 56 -14.95 0.42 16.40
CA LEU A 56 -13.70 1.07 16.81
C LEU A 56 -13.73 1.57 18.25
N ASP A 57 -14.88 2.05 18.73
CA ASP A 57 -15.01 2.55 20.11
C ASP A 57 -14.69 1.47 21.14
N ARG A 58 -15.10 0.22 20.86
CA ARG A 58 -14.82 -0.93 21.73
C ARG A 58 -13.35 -1.33 21.72
N LEU A 59 -12.69 -1.17 20.57
CA LEU A 59 -11.25 -1.39 20.45
C LEU A 59 -10.50 -0.37 21.30
N SER A 60 -10.82 0.92 21.15
CA SER A 60 -10.17 2.00 21.89
C SER A 60 -10.39 1.86 23.41
N LEU A 61 -11.62 1.60 23.86
CA LEU A 61 -11.92 1.37 25.29
C LEU A 61 -11.11 0.23 25.93
N ARG A 62 -10.67 -0.74 25.12
CA ARG A 62 -9.96 -1.93 25.60
C ARG A 62 -8.44 -1.79 25.50
N PHE A 63 -7.93 -1.22 24.42
CA PHE A 63 -6.50 -1.21 24.10
C PHE A 63 -5.87 0.19 24.09
N ASP A 64 -6.67 1.24 24.08
CA ASP A 64 -6.24 2.65 23.97
C ASP A 64 -6.92 3.49 25.08
N ARG A 65 -6.69 3.09 26.34
CA ARG A 65 -7.27 3.77 27.51
C ARG A 65 -6.45 4.99 27.88
N GLU A 66 -7.11 6.11 28.10
CA GLU A 66 -6.46 7.33 28.57
C GLU A 66 -5.75 7.08 29.93
N GLY A 67 -4.46 7.43 30.00
CA GLY A 67 -3.63 7.27 31.19
C GLY A 67 -2.91 5.93 31.33
N GLU A 68 -3.21 4.93 30.49
CA GLU A 68 -2.46 3.68 30.40
C GLU A 68 -1.58 3.66 29.12
N PRO A 69 -0.47 2.88 29.11
CA PRO A 69 0.28 2.68 27.87
C PRO A 69 -0.58 1.98 26.82
N ASN A 70 -0.49 2.42 25.57
CA ASN A 70 -1.28 1.86 24.49
C ASN A 70 -0.91 0.38 24.23
N LYS A 71 -1.93 -0.49 24.28
CA LYS A 71 -1.83 -1.95 24.17
C LYS A 71 -2.08 -2.46 22.75
N LEU A 72 -2.24 -1.57 21.77
CA LEU A 72 -2.36 -1.93 20.37
C LEU A 72 -1.06 -2.59 19.87
N ALA A 73 -1.23 -3.59 19.00
CA ALA A 73 -0.11 -4.31 18.42
C ALA A 73 0.62 -3.44 17.38
N PRO A 74 1.95 -3.55 17.27
CA PRO A 74 2.69 -2.92 16.17
C PRO A 74 2.26 -3.47 14.79
N VAL A 75 2.34 -2.63 13.77
CA VAL A 75 2.01 -2.95 12.38
C VAL A 75 3.10 -2.39 11.47
N ASP A 76 3.66 -3.26 10.63
CA ASP A 76 4.61 -2.84 9.59
C ASP A 76 3.93 -2.81 8.22
N PHE A 77 4.07 -1.69 7.53
CA PHE A 77 3.56 -1.46 6.18
C PHE A 77 4.65 -1.73 5.16
N PHE A 78 4.35 -2.55 4.16
CA PHE A 78 5.28 -2.86 3.08
C PHE A 78 4.77 -2.25 1.79
N VAL A 79 5.62 -1.42 1.17
CA VAL A 79 5.43 -0.85 -0.17
C VAL A 79 6.56 -1.36 -1.05
N SER A 80 6.22 -1.99 -2.18
CA SER A 80 7.23 -2.45 -3.15
C SER A 80 7.13 -1.65 -4.45
N THR A 81 8.25 -1.20 -4.96
CA THR A 81 8.37 -0.54 -6.27
C THR A 81 9.49 -1.17 -7.08
N VAL A 82 9.34 -1.17 -8.41
CA VAL A 82 10.25 -1.87 -9.32
C VAL A 82 11.12 -0.90 -10.11
N ASP A 83 10.51 0.17 -10.64
CA ASP A 83 11.21 1.12 -11.49
C ASP A 83 10.50 2.49 -11.46
N PRO A 84 11.17 3.54 -10.95
CA PRO A 84 10.58 4.88 -10.88
C PRO A 84 10.36 5.53 -12.25
N LEU A 85 10.86 4.95 -13.35
CA LEU A 85 10.53 5.42 -14.71
C LEU A 85 9.20 4.85 -15.22
N LYS A 86 8.77 3.68 -14.72
CA LYS A 86 7.48 3.09 -15.07
C LYS A 86 6.35 3.66 -14.22
N GLU A 87 6.65 3.91 -12.96
CA GLU A 87 5.71 4.43 -11.96
C GLU A 87 6.26 5.77 -11.45
N PRO A 88 5.56 6.90 -11.71
CA PRO A 88 6.03 8.21 -11.26
C PRO A 88 6.33 8.22 -9.75
N PRO A 89 7.52 8.67 -9.31
CA PRO A 89 7.91 8.63 -7.89
C PRO A 89 6.96 9.40 -6.97
N ILE A 90 6.26 10.40 -7.51
CA ILE A 90 5.24 11.16 -6.80
C ILE A 90 4.08 10.27 -6.33
N ILE A 91 3.72 9.21 -7.06
CA ILE A 91 2.65 8.28 -6.67
C ILE A 91 3.11 7.50 -5.44
N THR A 92 4.31 6.93 -5.49
CA THR A 92 4.93 6.25 -4.33
C THR A 92 5.03 7.18 -3.13
N ALA A 93 5.44 8.44 -3.32
CA ALA A 93 5.52 9.44 -2.25
C ALA A 93 4.15 9.70 -1.60
N ASN A 94 3.09 9.83 -2.40
CA ASN A 94 1.72 10.01 -1.92
C ASN A 94 1.25 8.80 -1.09
N THR A 95 1.54 7.60 -1.55
CA THR A 95 1.25 6.35 -0.83
C THR A 95 1.98 6.31 0.51
N VAL A 96 3.28 6.60 0.53
CA VAL A 96 4.08 6.66 1.75
C VAL A 96 3.54 7.72 2.72
N LEU A 97 3.21 8.92 2.24
CA LEU A 97 2.62 9.98 3.07
C LEU A 97 1.27 9.56 3.67
N SER A 98 0.46 8.82 2.93
CA SER A 98 -0.81 8.28 3.43
C SER A 98 -0.61 7.26 4.56
N ILE A 99 0.45 6.43 4.47
CA ILE A 99 0.82 5.46 5.51
C ILE A 99 1.34 6.17 6.76
N LEU A 100 2.23 7.16 6.60
CA LEU A 100 2.81 7.89 7.75
C LEU A 100 1.78 8.73 8.52
N SER A 101 0.61 8.98 7.94
CA SER A 101 -0.45 9.80 8.53
C SER A 101 -1.71 9.03 8.93
N VAL A 102 -1.60 7.70 9.11
CA VAL A 102 -2.69 6.87 9.67
C VAL A 102 -3.03 7.25 11.12
N ASP A 103 -4.27 6.99 11.51
CA ASP A 103 -4.73 7.15 12.89
C ASP A 103 -4.33 5.92 13.71
N TYR A 104 -3.07 5.88 14.11
CA TYR A 104 -2.49 4.86 14.97
C TYR A 104 -1.32 5.46 15.79
N PRO A 105 -0.94 4.87 16.93
CA PRO A 105 0.21 5.33 17.70
C PRO A 105 1.50 5.29 16.88
N VAL A 106 2.31 6.36 16.97
CA VAL A 106 3.47 6.57 16.10
C VAL A 106 4.56 5.52 16.33
N GLU A 107 4.71 5.06 17.56
CA GLU A 107 5.64 4.03 18.00
C GLU A 107 5.22 2.61 17.59
N LYS A 108 4.01 2.45 17.06
CA LYS A 108 3.45 1.16 16.63
C LYS A 108 3.34 1.03 15.11
N VAL A 109 3.63 2.09 14.35
CA VAL A 109 3.60 2.06 12.87
C VAL A 109 5.01 2.21 12.33
N SER A 110 5.37 1.31 11.42
CA SER A 110 6.57 1.48 10.60
C SER A 110 6.23 1.27 9.13
N CYS A 111 6.84 2.04 8.26
CA CYS A 111 6.71 1.96 6.81
C CYS A 111 8.04 1.49 6.21
N TYR A 112 7.99 0.41 5.44
CA TYR A 112 9.10 -0.14 4.70
C TYR A 112 8.84 0.00 3.20
N VAL A 113 9.78 0.63 2.50
CA VAL A 113 9.74 0.77 1.06
C VAL A 113 10.84 -0.08 0.46
N SER A 114 10.47 -1.12 -0.29
CA SER A 114 11.40 -1.96 -1.04
C SER A 114 11.56 -1.45 -2.46
N ASP A 115 12.81 -1.25 -2.86
CA ASP A 115 13.20 -0.85 -4.20
C ASP A 115 13.90 -2.01 -4.91
N ASP A 116 13.25 -2.58 -5.91
CA ASP A 116 13.86 -3.61 -6.76
C ASP A 116 14.75 -3.00 -7.86
N GLY A 117 14.67 -1.70 -8.12
CA GLY A 117 15.47 -1.00 -9.12
C GLY A 117 16.80 -0.46 -8.60
N ALA A 118 16.99 -0.39 -7.28
CA ALA A 118 18.13 0.25 -6.62
C ALA A 118 18.40 1.67 -7.17
N SER A 119 17.33 2.43 -7.40
CA SER A 119 17.38 3.70 -8.12
C SER A 119 17.63 4.87 -7.18
N MET A 120 18.65 5.68 -7.49
CA MET A 120 18.93 6.91 -6.76
C MET A 120 17.73 7.89 -6.78
N LEU A 121 16.94 7.89 -7.86
CA LEU A 121 15.74 8.73 -7.96
C LEU A 121 14.73 8.44 -6.85
N LEU A 122 14.49 7.17 -6.54
CA LEU A 122 13.56 6.80 -5.47
C LEU A 122 14.15 7.12 -4.10
N PHE A 123 15.44 6.86 -3.91
CA PHE A 123 16.16 7.21 -2.69
C PHE A 123 16.05 8.71 -2.37
N ASP A 124 16.33 9.58 -3.34
CA ASP A 124 16.20 11.03 -3.20
C ASP A 124 14.72 11.45 -3.02
N THR A 125 13.79 10.80 -3.73
CA THR A 125 12.34 11.05 -3.58
C THR A 125 11.88 10.75 -2.15
N LEU A 126 12.33 9.66 -1.54
CA LEU A 126 11.97 9.33 -0.16
C LEU A 126 12.59 10.29 0.86
N ALA A 127 13.79 10.82 0.60
CA ALA A 127 14.38 11.86 1.43
C ALA A 127 13.53 13.15 1.42
N GLU A 128 13.14 13.63 0.24
CA GLU A 128 12.23 14.78 0.10
C GLU A 128 10.85 14.50 0.70
N THR A 129 10.34 13.27 0.54
CA THR A 129 9.06 12.84 1.11
C THR A 129 9.12 12.84 2.64
N ALA A 130 10.23 12.39 3.23
CA ALA A 130 10.45 12.42 4.67
C ALA A 130 10.46 13.87 5.20
N GLU A 131 11.09 14.82 4.50
CA GLU A 131 11.05 16.23 4.89
C GLU A 131 9.61 16.78 4.84
N PHE A 132 8.88 16.51 3.76
CA PHE A 132 7.50 16.97 3.61
C PHE A 132 6.56 16.33 4.66
N ALA A 133 6.77 15.06 5.00
CA ALA A 133 5.98 14.33 6.01
C ALA A 133 6.00 15.05 7.37
N ARG A 134 7.10 15.72 7.73
CA ARG A 134 7.23 16.49 8.99
C ARG A 134 6.24 17.64 9.12
N ARG A 135 5.73 18.15 7.99
CA ARG A 135 4.73 19.22 7.94
C ARG A 135 3.34 18.63 7.65
N TRP A 136 3.26 17.62 6.77
CA TRP A 136 2.01 16.99 6.37
C TRP A 136 1.34 16.16 7.46
N VAL A 137 2.09 15.34 8.20
CA VAL A 137 1.55 14.44 9.24
C VAL A 137 0.86 15.21 10.38
N PRO A 138 1.48 16.23 11.01
CA PRO A 138 0.79 17.00 12.06
C PRO A 138 -0.44 17.75 11.53
N PHE A 139 -0.36 18.32 10.32
CA PHE A 139 -1.52 18.94 9.67
C PHE A 139 -2.67 17.95 9.45
N CYS A 140 -2.35 16.75 8.95
CA CYS A 140 -3.30 15.66 8.79
C CYS A 140 -3.99 15.30 10.10
N LYS A 141 -3.22 15.05 11.16
CA LYS A 141 -3.75 14.63 12.47
C LYS A 141 -4.57 15.74 13.13
N LYS A 142 -4.06 16.98 13.12
CA LYS A 142 -4.71 18.16 13.73
C LYS A 142 -6.09 18.46 13.15
N TYR A 143 -6.25 18.34 11.84
CA TYR A 143 -7.48 18.69 11.14
C TYR A 143 -8.34 17.49 10.75
N SER A 144 -7.90 16.27 11.05
CA SER A 144 -8.57 15.01 10.69
C SER A 144 -9.07 15.04 9.25
N ILE A 145 -8.18 15.38 8.31
CA ILE A 145 -8.51 15.43 6.88
C ILE A 145 -8.43 14.04 6.26
N GLU A 146 -9.28 13.79 5.27
CA GLU A 146 -9.27 12.56 4.48
C GLU A 146 -9.55 12.92 3.01
N PRO A 147 -8.97 12.21 2.03
CA PRO A 147 -7.96 11.17 2.17
C PRO A 147 -6.61 11.70 2.66
N ARG A 148 -5.75 10.78 3.11
CA ARG A 148 -4.43 11.12 3.66
C ARG A 148 -3.34 11.32 2.61
N ALA A 149 -3.62 10.95 1.36
CA ALA A 149 -2.72 11.21 0.23
C ALA A 149 -2.93 12.63 -0.31
N PRO A 150 -1.89 13.50 -0.31
CA PRO A 150 -2.05 14.93 -0.61
C PRO A 150 -2.48 15.22 -2.06
N GLU A 151 -1.97 14.50 -3.06
CA GLU A 151 -2.38 14.68 -4.47
C GLU A 151 -3.89 14.48 -4.61
N PHE A 152 -4.39 13.38 -4.06
CA PHE A 152 -5.81 13.04 -4.12
C PHE A 152 -6.65 14.03 -3.30
N TYR A 153 -6.21 14.39 -2.09
CA TYR A 153 -6.91 15.35 -1.23
C TYR A 153 -7.04 16.73 -1.89
N PHE A 154 -5.95 17.29 -2.44
CA PHE A 154 -5.98 18.63 -3.02
C PHE A 154 -6.67 18.69 -4.39
N ASN A 155 -6.80 17.57 -5.10
CA ASN A 155 -7.52 17.46 -6.37
C ASN A 155 -9.03 17.20 -6.21
N GLN A 156 -9.51 16.95 -4.99
CA GLN A 156 -10.95 16.80 -4.74
C GLN A 156 -11.72 18.09 -5.06
N LYS A 157 -12.80 17.94 -5.84
CA LYS A 157 -13.73 19.03 -6.17
C LYS A 157 -14.84 19.21 -5.12
N MET A 158 -14.85 18.39 -4.06
CA MET A 158 -15.84 18.48 -2.99
C MET A 158 -15.58 19.69 -2.08
N ASP A 159 -16.61 20.10 -1.35
CA ASP A 159 -16.49 21.18 -0.37
C ASP A 159 -15.56 20.76 0.78
N TYR A 160 -14.34 21.29 0.76
CA TYR A 160 -13.28 21.03 1.73
C TYR A 160 -13.50 21.75 3.07
N LEU A 161 -14.50 22.63 3.19
CA LEU A 161 -14.84 23.32 4.44
C LEU A 161 -15.94 22.61 5.23
N LYS A 162 -16.57 21.59 4.63
CA LYS A 162 -17.63 20.83 5.27
C LYS A 162 -17.14 20.22 6.59
N ASP A 163 -17.91 20.42 7.65
CA ASP A 163 -17.67 19.88 8.99
C ASP A 163 -16.35 20.33 9.65
N LYS A 164 -15.71 21.41 9.15
CA LYS A 164 -14.48 21.96 9.73
C LYS A 164 -14.80 23.11 10.69
N VAL A 165 -14.53 22.88 11.98
CA VAL A 165 -14.85 23.81 13.08
C VAL A 165 -13.67 24.74 13.41
N GLN A 166 -12.44 24.36 13.06
CA GLN A 166 -11.24 25.13 13.44
C GLN A 166 -11.07 26.39 12.60
N ALA A 167 -11.04 27.56 13.25
CA ALA A 167 -10.94 28.87 12.59
C ALA A 167 -9.65 29.06 11.76
N THR A 168 -8.54 28.44 12.16
CA THR A 168 -7.24 28.53 11.46
C THR A 168 -7.16 27.65 10.21
N PHE A 169 -8.11 26.74 10.00
CA PHE A 169 -8.05 25.72 8.96
C PHE A 169 -7.83 26.30 7.55
N VAL A 170 -8.54 27.38 7.20
CA VAL A 170 -8.44 28.00 5.87
C VAL A 170 -7.03 28.52 5.60
N LYS A 171 -6.41 29.16 6.60
CA LYS A 171 -5.06 29.71 6.51
C LYS A 171 -4.03 28.58 6.40
N ASP A 172 -4.10 27.61 7.29
CA ASP A 172 -3.14 26.50 7.36
C ASP A 172 -3.26 25.60 6.12
N ARG A 173 -4.47 25.32 5.64
CA ARG A 173 -4.69 24.57 4.40
C ARG A 173 -4.09 25.26 3.19
N ARG A 174 -4.20 26.60 3.10
CA ARG A 174 -3.62 27.37 1.99
C ARG A 174 -2.08 27.34 2.04
N ALA A 175 -1.50 27.47 3.24
CA ALA A 175 -0.05 27.33 3.42
C ALA A 175 0.42 25.92 3.03
N MET A 176 -0.24 24.88 3.56
CA MET A 176 0.07 23.48 3.25
C MET A 176 -0.07 23.15 1.76
N LYS A 177 -1.08 23.70 1.08
CA LYS A 177 -1.20 23.54 -0.38
C LYS A 177 0.01 24.12 -1.12
N ARG A 178 0.52 25.28 -0.72
CA ARG A 178 1.72 25.87 -1.33
C ARG A 178 2.96 25.01 -1.10
N GLU A 179 3.15 24.54 0.13
CA GLU A 179 4.25 23.63 0.46
C GLU A 179 4.18 22.32 -0.35
N TYR A 180 2.97 21.80 -0.58
CA TYR A 180 2.77 20.61 -1.41
C TYR A 180 3.11 20.86 -2.89
N GLU A 181 2.73 22.00 -3.46
CA GLU A 181 3.12 22.35 -4.84
C GLU A 181 4.65 22.54 -4.96
N GLU A 182 5.30 23.16 -3.97
CA GLU A 182 6.76 23.25 -3.92
C GLU A 182 7.43 21.87 -3.83
N PHE A 183 6.87 20.98 -3.03
CA PHE A 183 7.28 19.58 -2.96
C PHE A 183 7.16 18.88 -4.32
N LYS A 184 6.02 19.04 -5.02
CA LYS A 184 5.85 18.50 -6.38
C LYS A 184 6.90 19.03 -7.35
N VAL A 185 7.23 20.32 -7.28
CA VAL A 185 8.29 20.92 -8.12
C VAL A 185 9.65 20.28 -7.82
N ARG A 186 10.01 20.07 -6.55
CA ARG A 186 11.26 19.39 -6.18
C ARG A 186 11.32 17.96 -6.70
N ILE A 187 10.25 17.18 -6.54
CA ILE A 187 10.16 15.82 -7.09
C ILE A 187 10.30 15.83 -8.62
N ASN A 188 9.61 16.74 -9.31
CA ASN A 188 9.72 16.86 -10.77
C ASN A 188 11.15 17.23 -11.22
N ALA A 189 11.85 18.06 -10.45
CA ALA A 189 13.25 18.38 -10.72
C ALA A 189 14.16 17.14 -10.56
N LEU A 190 13.92 16.31 -9.55
CA LEU A 190 14.62 15.03 -9.38
C LEU A 190 14.35 14.08 -10.55
N VAL A 191 13.09 13.95 -10.98
CA VAL A 191 12.71 13.12 -12.13
C VAL A 191 13.40 13.61 -13.41
N ALA A 192 13.40 14.91 -13.67
CA ALA A 192 14.07 15.49 -14.83
C ALA A 192 15.60 15.28 -14.79
N LYS A 193 16.22 15.38 -13.61
CA LYS A 193 17.64 15.08 -13.40
C LYS A 193 17.93 13.60 -13.68
N ALA A 194 17.08 12.70 -13.20
CA ALA A 194 17.24 11.26 -13.33
C ALA A 194 17.15 10.74 -14.79
N GLN A 195 16.47 11.46 -15.67
CA GLN A 195 16.41 11.13 -17.11
C GLN A 195 17.77 11.24 -17.80
N LYS A 196 18.66 12.10 -17.30
CA LYS A 196 20.01 12.29 -17.83
C LYS A 196 21.00 11.48 -17.01
N LYS A 197 21.12 10.19 -17.34
CA LYS A 197 22.06 9.30 -16.65
C LYS A 197 23.50 9.78 -16.91
N PRO A 198 24.28 10.13 -15.87
CA PRO A 198 25.70 10.47 -16.03
C PRO A 198 26.50 9.25 -16.51
N GLU A 199 27.48 9.49 -17.39
CA GLU A 199 28.35 8.42 -17.95
C GLU A 199 29.17 7.73 -16.85
N GLU A 200 29.66 8.50 -15.88
CA GLU A 200 30.44 8.01 -14.72
C GLU A 200 29.57 7.33 -13.65
N GLY A 201 28.25 7.30 -13.83
CA GLY A 201 27.31 6.79 -12.86
C GLY A 201 26.85 7.83 -11.83
N TRP A 202 25.86 7.46 -11.04
CA TRP A 202 25.30 8.30 -10.00
C TRP A 202 26.27 8.44 -8.82
N VAL A 203 26.27 9.62 -8.21
CA VAL A 203 27.13 9.98 -7.08
C VAL A 203 26.23 10.57 -6.00
N MET A 204 26.45 10.15 -4.75
CA MET A 204 25.75 10.64 -3.57
C MET A 204 26.17 12.08 -3.21
N GLN A 205 25.43 12.72 -2.30
CA GLN A 205 25.74 14.10 -1.87
C GLN A 205 27.10 14.23 -1.18
N ASP A 206 27.60 13.16 -0.58
CA ASP A 206 28.93 13.09 0.06
C ASP A 206 30.08 12.86 -0.93
N GLY A 207 29.79 12.75 -2.22
CA GLY A 207 30.78 12.51 -3.27
C GLY A 207 31.11 11.03 -3.49
N SER A 208 30.52 10.10 -2.73
CA SER A 208 30.71 8.68 -2.93
C SER A 208 29.88 8.14 -4.12
N PRO A 209 30.36 7.11 -4.84
CA PRO A 209 29.59 6.51 -5.94
C PRO A 209 28.34 5.79 -5.41
N TRP A 210 27.21 5.93 -6.09
CA TRP A 210 25.97 5.24 -5.74
C TRP A 210 26.16 3.71 -5.83
N PRO A 211 25.91 2.95 -4.74
CA PRO A 211 26.13 1.51 -4.75
C PRO A 211 25.22 0.76 -5.74
N GLY A 212 24.05 1.31 -6.07
CA GLY A 212 23.09 0.75 -7.00
C GLY A 212 23.32 1.12 -8.48
N ASN A 213 24.51 1.61 -8.87
CA ASN A 213 24.79 2.02 -10.25
C ASN A 213 24.59 0.89 -11.28
N ASN A 214 24.84 -0.36 -10.89
CA ASN A 214 24.54 -1.55 -11.67
C ASN A 214 23.36 -2.32 -11.04
N THR A 215 22.20 -2.29 -11.71
CA THR A 215 20.96 -2.92 -11.21
C THR A 215 21.03 -4.45 -11.14
N ARG A 216 22.00 -5.08 -11.83
CA ARG A 216 22.21 -6.54 -11.80
C ARG A 216 23.28 -6.98 -10.80
N ASP A 217 24.12 -6.06 -10.34
CA ASP A 217 25.23 -6.33 -9.44
C ASP A 217 25.43 -5.14 -8.48
N HIS A 218 24.77 -5.21 -7.32
CA HIS A 218 24.88 -4.19 -6.28
C HIS A 218 24.70 -4.81 -4.88
N PRO A 219 25.36 -4.24 -3.86
CA PRO A 219 25.15 -4.66 -2.47
C PRO A 219 23.74 -4.28 -1.99
N GLY A 220 23.29 -4.96 -0.94
CA GLY A 220 22.07 -4.55 -0.24
C GLY A 220 22.26 -3.22 0.48
N MET A 221 21.21 -2.39 0.51
CA MET A 221 21.22 -1.07 1.13
C MET A 221 20.00 -0.94 2.04
N ILE A 222 20.20 -0.43 3.26
CA ILE A 222 19.13 -0.13 4.20
C ILE A 222 19.35 1.29 4.71
N GLN A 223 18.33 2.14 4.60
CA GLN A 223 18.36 3.51 5.11
C GLN A 223 17.11 3.79 5.95
N VAL A 224 17.29 4.42 7.10
CA VAL A 224 16.18 4.90 7.94
C VAL A 224 16.10 6.41 7.81
N TYR A 225 14.94 6.94 7.41
CA TYR A 225 14.73 8.39 7.20
C TYR A 225 14.02 9.05 8.38
N LEU A 226 13.00 8.39 8.93
CA LEU A 226 12.19 8.86 10.06
C LEU A 226 12.14 7.77 11.14
N GLY A 227 11.86 8.16 12.39
CA GLY A 227 11.76 7.27 13.55
C GLY A 227 12.31 7.95 14.82
N SER A 228 12.41 7.20 15.92
CA SER A 228 12.79 7.72 17.25
C SER A 228 14.22 8.30 17.35
N GLU A 229 15.11 7.95 16.42
CA GLU A 229 16.46 8.56 16.29
C GLU A 229 16.55 9.54 15.11
N GLY A 230 15.44 9.78 14.42
CA GLY A 230 15.36 10.58 13.21
C GLY A 230 14.85 12.01 13.46
N ALA A 231 14.45 12.66 12.37
CA ALA A 231 13.91 14.01 12.43
C ALA A 231 12.50 14.03 13.06
N LEU A 232 12.31 14.92 14.04
CA LEU A 232 11.00 15.21 14.63
C LEU A 232 10.14 16.08 13.71
N ASP A 233 8.83 16.04 13.89
CA ASP A 233 7.91 16.93 13.19
C ASP A 233 8.12 18.41 13.59
N VAL A 234 7.38 19.33 12.95
CA VAL A 234 7.47 20.77 13.24
C VAL A 234 6.96 21.15 14.63
N GLU A 235 6.23 20.27 15.31
CA GLU A 235 5.75 20.43 16.69
C GLU A 235 6.67 19.75 17.72
N GLY A 236 7.77 19.13 17.28
CA GLY A 236 8.72 18.41 18.14
C GLY A 236 8.27 16.99 18.54
N LYS A 237 7.33 16.37 17.82
CA LYS A 237 6.84 15.01 18.06
C LYS A 237 7.49 14.00 17.11
N GLU A 238 7.54 12.76 17.56
CA GLU A 238 8.04 11.64 16.76
C GLU A 238 7.09 11.30 15.59
N LEU A 239 7.68 10.83 14.49
CA LEU A 239 6.97 10.35 13.31
C LEU A 239 7.16 8.84 13.16
N PRO A 240 6.22 8.12 12.52
CA PRO A 240 6.39 6.70 12.23
C PRO A 240 7.68 6.42 11.47
N LYS A 241 8.29 5.26 11.74
CA LYS A 241 9.58 4.90 11.13
C LYS A 241 9.43 4.73 9.62
N LEU A 242 10.34 5.31 8.83
CA LEU A 242 10.39 5.10 7.38
C LEU A 242 11.72 4.45 7.00
N VAL A 243 11.67 3.22 6.49
CA VAL A 243 12.83 2.41 6.14
C VAL A 243 12.84 2.12 4.64
N TYR A 244 13.90 2.52 3.96
CA TYR A 244 14.20 2.11 2.59
C TYR A 244 15.06 0.86 2.59
N VAL A 245 14.71 -0.11 1.73
CA VAL A 245 15.41 -1.37 1.58
C VAL A 245 15.62 -1.68 0.10
N SER A 246 16.88 -1.75 -0.32
CA SER A 246 17.29 -2.37 -1.59
C SER A 246 17.98 -3.69 -1.30
N ARG A 247 17.57 -4.75 -1.99
CA ARG A 247 18.15 -6.08 -1.80
C ARG A 247 19.48 -6.19 -2.54
N GLU A 248 20.37 -7.03 -2.04
CA GLU A 248 21.55 -7.43 -2.81
C GLU A 248 21.13 -8.24 -4.05
N LYS A 249 21.75 -7.95 -5.20
CA LYS A 249 21.58 -8.70 -6.44
C LYS A 249 22.95 -8.97 -7.05
N ARG A 250 23.14 -10.18 -7.57
CA ARG A 250 24.37 -10.64 -8.23
C ARG A 250 24.04 -11.33 -9.56
N PRO A 251 24.91 -11.21 -10.59
CA PRO A 251 24.77 -11.97 -11.82
C PRO A 251 24.71 -13.48 -11.55
N GLY A 252 23.79 -14.18 -12.23
CA GLY A 252 23.61 -15.63 -12.06
C GLY A 252 22.70 -16.05 -10.89
N TYR A 253 22.24 -15.13 -10.05
CA TYR A 253 21.31 -15.42 -8.95
C TYR A 253 19.87 -15.03 -9.31
N GLN A 254 18.95 -15.98 -9.18
CA GLN A 254 17.52 -15.72 -9.42
C GLN A 254 16.91 -14.94 -8.24
N HIS A 255 16.28 -13.81 -8.53
CA HIS A 255 15.85 -12.85 -7.48
C HIS A 255 14.34 -12.83 -7.20
N HIS A 256 13.55 -13.62 -7.93
CA HIS A 256 12.10 -13.86 -7.71
C HIS A 256 11.20 -12.60 -7.67
N LYS A 257 11.61 -11.50 -8.33
CA LYS A 257 10.82 -10.25 -8.45
C LYS A 257 10.19 -9.85 -7.09
N LYS A 258 8.87 -9.55 -7.08
CA LYS A 258 8.07 -9.15 -5.91
C LYS A 258 8.08 -10.18 -4.78
N ALA A 259 8.02 -11.47 -5.07
CA ALA A 259 8.04 -12.51 -4.03
C ALA A 259 9.34 -12.47 -3.22
N GLY A 260 10.48 -12.31 -3.91
CA GLY A 260 11.77 -12.14 -3.24
C GLY A 260 11.88 -10.83 -2.46
N ALA A 261 11.27 -9.75 -2.96
CA ALA A 261 11.25 -8.44 -2.29
C ALA A 261 10.48 -8.51 -0.98
N MET A 262 9.24 -9.03 -1.03
CA MET A 262 8.39 -9.21 0.15
C MET A 262 9.02 -10.11 1.20
N ASN A 263 9.61 -11.23 0.79
CA ASN A 263 10.28 -12.14 1.73
C ASN A 263 11.52 -11.49 2.38
N ALA A 264 12.23 -10.62 1.68
CA ALA A 264 13.33 -9.87 2.27
C ALA A 264 12.84 -8.81 3.26
N LEU A 265 11.76 -8.09 2.94
CA LEU A 265 11.13 -7.14 3.85
C LEU A 265 10.70 -7.82 5.16
N VAL A 266 10.09 -9.01 5.09
CA VAL A 266 9.73 -9.78 6.30
C VAL A 266 10.96 -10.03 7.18
N ARG A 267 12.09 -10.45 6.59
CA ARG A 267 13.33 -10.71 7.36
C ARG A 267 13.93 -9.45 7.95
N VAL A 268 13.93 -8.34 7.20
CA VAL A 268 14.46 -7.06 7.65
C VAL A 268 13.59 -6.46 8.76
N SER A 269 12.26 -6.49 8.59
CA SER A 269 11.28 -6.06 9.61
C SER A 269 11.44 -6.88 10.89
N ALA A 270 11.58 -8.20 10.81
CA ALA A 270 11.77 -9.07 11.97
C ALA A 270 13.00 -8.69 12.83
N VAL A 271 14.02 -8.08 12.24
CA VAL A 271 15.22 -7.61 12.96
C VAL A 271 15.05 -6.19 13.48
N LEU A 272 14.42 -5.29 12.72
CA LEU A 272 14.37 -3.86 13.05
C LEU A 272 13.22 -3.44 13.98
N THR A 273 12.07 -4.12 13.90
CA THR A 273 10.83 -3.73 14.60
C THR A 273 10.07 -4.93 15.14
N ASN A 274 10.15 -6.08 14.44
CA ASN A 274 9.50 -7.33 14.79
C ASN A 274 7.98 -7.20 15.04
N ALA A 275 7.28 -6.51 14.14
CA ALA A 275 5.84 -6.33 14.25
C ALA A 275 5.10 -7.67 14.01
N PRO A 276 4.09 -8.00 14.85
CA PRO A 276 3.31 -9.23 14.68
C PRO A 276 2.37 -9.21 13.47
N PHE A 277 2.04 -8.01 12.95
CA PHE A 277 1.15 -7.83 11.82
C PHE A 277 1.84 -7.05 10.71
N LEU A 278 1.65 -7.53 9.48
CA LEU A 278 2.21 -6.96 8.27
C LEU A 278 1.07 -6.52 7.35
N LEU A 279 1.14 -5.32 6.82
CA LEU A 279 0.20 -4.81 5.83
C LEU A 279 0.94 -4.58 4.50
N ASN A 280 0.60 -5.38 3.50
CA ASN A 280 1.13 -5.21 2.14
C ASN A 280 0.28 -4.22 1.34
N LEU A 281 0.94 -3.22 0.74
CA LEU A 281 0.33 -2.20 -0.08
C LEU A 281 1.16 -1.99 -1.36
N ASP A 282 0.49 -1.87 -2.51
CA ASP A 282 1.15 -1.56 -3.76
C ASP A 282 1.40 -0.04 -3.86
N CYS A 283 2.40 0.39 -4.62
CA CYS A 283 2.81 1.80 -4.71
C CYS A 283 1.72 2.74 -5.23
N ASP A 284 0.77 2.23 -6.02
CA ASP A 284 -0.36 2.93 -6.62
C ASP A 284 -1.63 2.93 -5.73
N HIS A 285 -1.60 2.23 -4.61
CA HIS A 285 -2.70 2.19 -3.64
C HIS A 285 -2.35 3.01 -2.41
N TYR A 286 -3.26 3.88 -1.99
CA TYR A 286 -3.09 4.72 -0.81
C TYR A 286 -4.18 4.46 0.23
N ILE A 287 -3.93 4.89 1.46
CA ILE A 287 -4.91 4.76 2.55
C ILE A 287 -5.93 5.89 2.46
N ASN A 288 -7.16 5.55 2.05
CA ASN A 288 -8.25 6.50 1.94
C ASN A 288 -8.80 6.90 3.34
N ASN A 289 -9.25 5.91 4.12
CA ASN A 289 -9.71 6.10 5.49
C ASN A 289 -8.57 5.80 6.48
N SER A 290 -8.22 6.79 7.31
CA SER A 290 -7.13 6.67 8.29
C SER A 290 -7.35 5.64 9.39
N LYS A 291 -8.59 5.18 9.55
CA LYS A 291 -8.99 4.17 10.54
C LYS A 291 -8.88 2.73 10.05
N ALA A 292 -8.52 2.49 8.78
CA ALA A 292 -8.45 1.15 8.20
C ALA A 292 -7.57 0.18 9.01
N VAL A 293 -6.47 0.68 9.60
CA VAL A 293 -5.58 -0.10 10.47
C VAL A 293 -6.29 -0.54 11.74
N ARG A 294 -7.02 0.38 12.38
CA ARG A 294 -7.80 0.08 13.59
C ARG A 294 -8.94 -0.90 13.26
N GLU A 295 -9.57 -0.76 12.10
CA GLU A 295 -10.60 -1.71 11.63
C GLU A 295 -10.02 -3.12 11.44
N ALA A 296 -8.81 -3.25 10.90
CA ALA A 296 -8.14 -4.55 10.80
C ALA A 296 -7.84 -5.14 12.20
N MET A 297 -7.38 -4.30 13.13
CA MET A 297 -7.10 -4.71 14.50
C MET A 297 -8.37 -5.15 15.27
N CYS A 298 -9.55 -4.61 14.95
CA CYS A 298 -10.80 -5.13 15.52
C CYS A 298 -10.99 -6.63 15.27
N PHE A 299 -10.61 -7.13 14.10
CA PHE A 299 -10.70 -8.56 13.80
C PHE A 299 -9.53 -9.35 14.37
N LEU A 300 -8.31 -8.86 14.16
CA LEU A 300 -7.08 -9.60 14.48
C LEU A 300 -6.78 -9.64 15.99
N MET A 301 -7.20 -8.64 16.75
CA MET A 301 -7.01 -8.57 18.20
C MET A 301 -8.23 -9.08 19.00
N ASP A 302 -9.25 -9.62 18.33
CA ASP A 302 -10.37 -10.26 19.01
C ASP A 302 -9.87 -11.54 19.74
N PRO A 303 -10.08 -11.68 21.06
CA PRO A 303 -9.60 -12.86 21.80
C PRO A 303 -10.22 -14.19 21.36
N GLN A 304 -11.46 -14.17 20.84
CA GLN A 304 -12.21 -15.34 20.43
C GLN A 304 -11.91 -15.70 18.96
N PHE A 305 -11.89 -14.69 18.09
CA PHE A 305 -11.75 -14.90 16.64
C PHE A 305 -10.34 -14.64 16.10
N GLY A 306 -9.60 -13.69 16.65
CA GLY A 306 -8.30 -13.23 16.14
C GLY A 306 -7.28 -14.35 16.00
N LYS A 307 -7.26 -15.31 16.95
CA LYS A 307 -6.36 -16.49 16.90
C LYS A 307 -6.62 -17.44 15.72
N LYS A 308 -7.78 -17.35 15.07
CA LYS A 308 -8.17 -18.18 13.92
C LYS A 308 -7.99 -17.45 12.58
N LEU A 309 -7.62 -16.17 12.61
CA LEU A 309 -7.47 -15.33 11.42
C LEU A 309 -6.00 -15.22 11.04
N CYS A 310 -5.72 -15.30 9.75
CA CYS A 310 -4.38 -15.13 9.19
C CYS A 310 -4.19 -13.76 8.50
N TYR A 311 -5.23 -13.24 7.84
CA TYR A 311 -5.22 -11.93 7.22
C TYR A 311 -6.62 -11.32 7.16
N VAL A 312 -6.69 -10.00 7.01
CA VAL A 312 -7.91 -9.25 6.72
C VAL A 312 -7.78 -8.65 5.33
N GLN A 313 -8.60 -9.12 4.39
CA GLN A 313 -8.61 -8.59 3.02
C GLN A 313 -9.55 -7.39 2.95
N PHE A 314 -9.03 -6.26 2.48
CA PHE A 314 -9.83 -5.09 2.15
C PHE A 314 -10.25 -5.11 0.68
N PRO A 315 -11.45 -4.61 0.34
CA PRO A 315 -11.84 -4.41 -1.05
C PRO A 315 -11.01 -3.28 -1.65
N GLN A 316 -10.28 -3.58 -2.72
CA GLN A 316 -9.59 -2.57 -3.51
C GLN A 316 -10.60 -1.86 -4.41
N ARG A 317 -10.67 -0.53 -4.31
CA ARG A 317 -11.51 0.32 -5.15
C ARG A 317 -10.61 1.26 -5.92
N PHE A 318 -10.92 1.46 -7.20
CA PHE A 318 -10.15 2.30 -8.10
C PHE A 318 -10.91 3.60 -8.36
N ASP A 319 -10.19 4.71 -8.28
CA ASP A 319 -10.69 6.03 -8.66
C ASP A 319 -10.51 6.22 -10.18
N GLY A 320 -11.43 6.94 -10.83
CA GLY A 320 -11.49 7.12 -12.29
C GLY A 320 -10.90 8.44 -12.77
#